data_AF-A0A9W3DL86-F1
#
_entry.id   AF-A0A9W3DL86-F1
#
_cell.length_a   1.000
_cell.length_b   1.000
_cell.length_c   1.000
_cell.angle_alpha   90.00
_cell.angle_beta   90.00
_cell.angle_gamma   90.00
#
_symmetry.space_group_name_H-M   'P 1'
#
loop_
_entity.id
_entity.type
_entity.pdbx_description
1 polymer ?
#
loop_
_entity_poly.entity_id
_entity_poly.type
_entity_poly.pdbx_seq_one_letter_code
_entity_poly.pdbx_strand_id
1 'polypeptide(L)'
;MGLKLSRGPGKEKSTLLQQTRVHILTYLTTSFYLRNLVSKKRRRLITAGYDLDMSYISDKLLAMSFPAERMRAVYRNPLWQVKSVLDMRHPHHYKVYNLCIEECYDPENFYGRVERFPFDDNHVPSLKMIQLFCQSVHSWLSLDPKNIAVVHCMAGKGRTGLMVSAYLVYSGMTAEEALEMYASRRTTNNNGVSIPSQRRYVKYWSHLLGKGIGKGPPEVKLPQEHSRELLRIRLYDTANVDSVFFVVSELQEVPNEMYRPSVELARGCCRQFKKGYCRNSSPRYYISHVNCDSEEDEVLIDGEEPRLVVQMDTESSIIDEKTCLDFYFDKPVRVSGDIRITFYQKMIGSRLFYTCFNTAFITNGLLQFSIGELDKVGGNGRSISGPDFSLELLFSPATSVSGTPR
;
A
#
# COMPACT_ATOMS: atom_id res chain seq x y z
N MET A 1 -36.57 -67.40 43.56
CA MET A 1 -35.35 -67.17 42.76
C MET A 1 -35.55 -65.88 41.96
N GLY A 2 -34.90 -64.81 42.39
CA GLY A 2 -35.08 -63.45 41.83
C GLY A 2 -34.11 -63.14 40.70
N LEU A 3 -34.62 -62.53 39.63
CA LEU A 3 -33.88 -62.07 38.45
C LEU A 3 -33.03 -60.83 38.78
N LYS A 4 -31.73 -60.91 38.48
CA LYS A 4 -30.81 -59.77 38.39
C LYS A 4 -31.08 -59.00 37.08
N LEU A 5 -31.17 -57.67 37.17
CA LEU A 5 -31.02 -56.76 36.03
C LEU A 5 -29.79 -55.89 36.27
N SER A 6 -28.86 -55.94 35.30
CA SER A 6 -27.57 -55.27 35.27
C SER A 6 -27.68 -53.78 34.91
N ARG A 7 -26.72 -53.01 35.44
CA ARG A 7 -26.48 -51.56 35.27
C ARG A 7 -26.44 -51.09 33.80
N GLY A 8 -26.89 -49.86 33.55
CA GLY A 8 -26.60 -49.07 32.34
C GLY A 8 -25.72 -47.82 32.64
N PRO A 9 -24.93 -47.30 31.66
CA PRO A 9 -23.91 -46.27 31.87
C PRO A 9 -24.46 -44.85 31.63
N GLY A 10 -25.04 -44.24 32.68
CA GLY A 10 -25.67 -42.91 32.56
C GLY A 10 -24.82 -41.71 33.00
N LYS A 11 -23.83 -41.90 33.90
CA LYS A 11 -23.19 -40.77 34.60
C LYS A 11 -21.92 -40.21 33.95
N GLU A 12 -21.06 -41.02 33.33
CA GLU A 12 -19.81 -40.52 32.70
C GLU A 12 -20.04 -39.69 31.43
N LYS A 13 -21.05 -40.03 30.62
CA LYS A 13 -21.37 -39.27 29.41
C LYS A 13 -21.82 -37.84 29.71
N SER A 14 -22.52 -37.63 30.84
CA SER A 14 -23.02 -36.32 31.26
C SER A 14 -21.88 -35.37 31.65
N THR A 15 -20.90 -35.84 32.42
CA THR A 15 -19.74 -35.04 32.85
C THR A 15 -18.82 -34.71 31.68
N LEU A 16 -18.61 -35.64 30.75
CA LEU A 16 -17.79 -35.42 29.56
C LEU A 16 -18.47 -34.43 28.59
N LEU A 17 -19.80 -34.54 28.40
CA LEU A 17 -20.60 -33.55 27.67
C LEU A 17 -20.58 -32.17 28.33
N GLN A 18 -20.61 -32.11 29.66
CA GLN A 18 -20.56 -30.86 30.41
C GLN A 18 -19.17 -30.20 30.35
N GLN A 19 -18.09 -30.97 30.50
CA GLN A 19 -16.72 -30.51 30.29
C GLN A 19 -16.50 -30.05 28.85
N THR A 20 -17.00 -30.80 27.86
CA THR A 20 -16.93 -30.42 26.44
C THR A 20 -17.70 -29.12 26.18
N ARG A 21 -18.88 -28.94 26.80
CA ARG A 21 -19.65 -27.68 26.72
C ARG A 21 -18.88 -26.51 27.31
N VAL A 22 -18.26 -26.66 28.49
CA VAL A 22 -17.46 -25.61 29.11
C VAL A 22 -16.24 -25.27 28.24
N HIS A 23 -15.52 -26.27 27.73
CA HIS A 23 -14.40 -26.04 26.81
C HIS A 23 -14.82 -25.32 25.52
N ILE A 24 -15.98 -25.68 24.94
CA ILE A 24 -16.53 -24.99 23.77
C ILE A 24 -16.89 -23.54 24.12
N LEU A 25 -17.56 -23.29 25.25
CA LEU A 25 -17.91 -21.95 25.71
C LEU A 25 -16.68 -21.08 25.98
N THR A 26 -15.66 -21.62 26.64
CA THR A 26 -14.38 -20.92 26.88
C THR A 26 -13.65 -20.65 25.57
N TYR A 27 -13.60 -21.62 24.65
CA TYR A 27 -13.00 -21.44 23.33
C TYR A 27 -13.71 -20.36 22.52
N LEU A 28 -15.04 -20.40 22.47
CA LEU A 28 -15.85 -19.40 21.77
C LEU A 28 -15.66 -18.01 22.36
N THR A 29 -15.82 -17.84 23.68
CA THR A 29 -15.67 -16.54 24.36
C THR A 29 -14.26 -15.97 24.19
N THR A 30 -13.23 -16.81 24.32
CA THR A 30 -11.83 -16.42 24.12
C THR A 30 -11.57 -16.05 22.66
N SER A 31 -12.14 -16.78 21.70
CA SER A 31 -12.03 -16.48 20.28
C SER A 31 -12.71 -15.16 19.92
N PHE A 32 -13.91 -14.87 20.42
CA PHE A 32 -14.59 -13.58 20.24
C PHE A 32 -13.74 -12.42 20.80
N TYR A 33 -13.20 -12.58 22.01
CA TYR A 33 -12.34 -11.59 22.63
C TYR A 33 -11.06 -11.33 21.81
N LEU A 34 -10.35 -12.38 21.40
CA LEU A 34 -9.13 -12.29 20.58
C LEU A 34 -9.41 -11.65 19.21
N ARG A 35 -10.51 -12.02 18.56
CA ARG A 35 -10.93 -11.43 17.29
C ARG A 35 -11.18 -9.93 17.45
N ASN A 36 -11.82 -9.48 18.53
CA ASN A 36 -12.06 -8.06 18.76
C ASN A 36 -10.79 -7.28 19.04
N LEU A 37 -9.84 -7.88 19.77
CA LEU A 37 -8.50 -7.31 19.95
C LEU A 37 -7.75 -7.16 18.62
N VAL A 38 -7.81 -8.16 17.74
CA VAL A 38 -7.15 -8.11 16.41
C VAL A 38 -7.83 -7.09 15.49
N SER A 39 -9.15 -6.98 15.57
CA SER A 39 -9.95 -5.99 14.82
C SER A 39 -9.69 -4.54 15.24
N LYS A 40 -9.33 -4.31 16.50
CA LYS A 40 -9.09 -2.95 17.03
C LYS A 40 -10.27 -2.03 16.67
N LYS A 41 -9.99 -0.93 15.96
CA LYS A 41 -10.96 0.10 15.54
C LYS A 41 -11.60 -0.17 14.16
N ARG A 42 -11.66 -1.42 13.70
CA ARG A 42 -12.29 -1.79 12.41
C ARG A 42 -13.76 -2.13 12.60
N ARG A 43 -14.60 -1.74 11.64
CA ARG A 43 -16.03 -2.07 11.67
C ARG A 43 -16.21 -3.56 11.37
N ARG A 44 -17.07 -4.21 12.13
CA ARG A 44 -17.40 -5.63 12.01
C ARG A 44 -18.84 -5.79 11.58
N LEU A 45 -19.12 -6.81 10.78
CA LEU A 45 -20.47 -7.19 10.39
C LEU A 45 -20.96 -8.29 11.34
N ILE A 46 -22.08 -8.00 12.01
CA ILE A 46 -22.82 -8.99 12.78
C ILE A 46 -23.99 -9.45 11.90
N THR A 47 -24.05 -10.75 11.58
CA THR A 47 -25.09 -11.31 10.70
C THR A 47 -25.31 -12.78 11.02
N ALA A 48 -26.58 -13.17 11.20
CA ALA A 48 -26.95 -14.57 11.48
C ALA A 48 -26.16 -15.19 12.67
N GLY A 49 -25.85 -14.37 13.67
CA GLY A 49 -25.04 -14.76 14.83
C GLY A 49 -23.52 -14.82 14.59
N TYR A 50 -23.04 -14.55 13.37
CA TYR A 50 -21.62 -14.44 13.06
C TYR A 50 -21.12 -13.01 13.24
N ASP A 51 -19.93 -12.87 13.84
CA ASP A 51 -19.22 -11.60 14.02
C ASP A 51 -17.93 -11.61 13.19
N LEU A 52 -17.98 -10.98 12.02
CA LEU A 52 -16.90 -11.01 11.04
C LEU A 52 -16.29 -9.63 10.83
N ASP A 53 -14.97 -9.57 10.76
CA ASP A 53 -14.22 -8.37 10.36
C ASP A 53 -14.38 -8.14 8.85
N MET A 54 -15.55 -7.63 8.46
CA MET A 54 -15.96 -7.30 7.10
C MET A 54 -16.88 -6.07 7.10
N SER A 55 -16.85 -5.29 6.02
CA SER A 55 -17.62 -4.05 5.90
C SER A 55 -17.94 -3.77 4.44
N TYR A 56 -19.18 -3.38 4.16
CA TYR A 56 -19.56 -2.84 2.85
C TYR A 56 -19.01 -1.42 2.72
N ILE A 57 -18.17 -1.20 1.71
CA ILE A 57 -17.65 0.13 1.36
C ILE A 57 -18.66 0.84 0.46
N SER A 58 -19.24 0.09 -0.48
CA SER A 58 -20.44 0.46 -1.24
C SER A 58 -21.38 -0.75 -1.33
N ASP A 59 -22.51 -0.61 -2.00
CA ASP A 59 -23.49 -1.69 -2.16
C ASP A 59 -22.91 -2.91 -2.89
N LYS A 60 -21.91 -2.70 -3.75
CA LYS A 60 -21.27 -3.74 -4.56
C LYS A 60 -19.82 -4.06 -4.17
N LEU A 61 -19.26 -3.37 -3.18
CA LEU A 61 -17.87 -3.55 -2.73
C LEU A 61 -17.82 -3.89 -1.25
N LEU A 62 -17.33 -5.09 -0.95
CA LEU A 62 -17.13 -5.57 0.41
C LEU A 62 -15.63 -5.71 0.70
N ALA A 63 -15.17 -5.11 1.79
CA ALA A 63 -13.80 -5.24 2.27
C ALA A 63 -13.78 -6.13 3.53
N MET A 64 -12.83 -7.06 3.63
CA MET A 64 -12.71 -7.93 4.80
C MET A 64 -11.27 -8.25 5.20
N SER A 65 -11.10 -8.78 6.41
CA SER A 65 -9.86 -9.44 6.83
C SER A 65 -9.76 -10.86 6.28
N PHE A 66 -8.55 -11.43 6.29
CA PHE A 66 -8.25 -12.74 5.71
C PHE A 66 -9.19 -13.85 6.25
N PRO A 67 -9.82 -14.64 5.36
CA PRO A 67 -10.60 -15.82 5.74
C PRO A 67 -9.64 -16.94 6.14
N ALA A 68 -9.52 -17.18 7.43
CA ALA A 68 -8.57 -18.11 8.01
C ALA A 68 -9.17 -19.51 8.19
N GLU A 69 -8.33 -20.52 7.95
CA GLU A 69 -8.58 -21.91 8.33
C GLU A 69 -7.83 -22.27 9.62
N ARG A 70 -8.23 -23.37 10.25
CA ARG A 70 -7.53 -24.02 11.38
C ARG A 70 -7.24 -23.03 12.53
N MET A 71 -6.04 -23.11 13.14
CA MET A 71 -5.66 -22.36 14.34
C MET A 71 -5.76 -20.83 14.19
N ARG A 72 -5.66 -20.30 12.98
CA ARG A 72 -5.76 -18.84 12.75
C ARG A 72 -7.21 -18.33 12.80
N ALA A 73 -8.19 -19.21 12.60
CA ALA A 73 -9.61 -18.88 12.77
C ALA A 73 -9.98 -18.51 14.23
N VAL A 74 -9.11 -18.83 15.21
CA VAL A 74 -9.30 -18.42 16.61
C VAL A 74 -9.30 -16.89 16.74
N TYR A 75 -8.49 -16.18 15.94
CA TYR A 75 -8.32 -14.74 16.06
C TYR A 75 -8.56 -13.95 14.76
N ARG A 76 -8.83 -14.62 13.64
CA ARG A 76 -9.28 -14.04 12.35
C ARG A 76 -10.68 -14.55 11.98
N ASN A 77 -11.22 -14.08 10.86
CA ASN A 77 -12.49 -14.55 10.32
C ASN A 77 -12.40 -16.03 9.95
N PRO A 78 -13.21 -16.94 10.53
CA PRO A 78 -13.25 -18.32 10.08
C PRO A 78 -13.77 -18.39 8.65
N LEU A 79 -13.03 -19.06 7.76
CA LEU A 79 -13.37 -19.15 6.35
C LEU A 79 -14.80 -19.69 6.12
N TRP A 80 -15.20 -20.74 6.86
CA TRP A 80 -16.54 -21.31 6.75
C TRP A 80 -17.66 -20.33 7.13
N GLN A 81 -17.42 -19.42 8.09
CA GLN A 81 -18.38 -18.37 8.46
C GLN A 81 -18.46 -17.31 7.37
N VAL A 82 -17.32 -16.92 6.79
CA VAL A 82 -17.28 -16.00 5.64
C VAL A 82 -18.07 -16.58 4.48
N LYS A 83 -17.81 -17.85 4.11
CA LYS A 83 -18.55 -18.56 3.08
C LYS A 83 -20.05 -18.58 3.36
N SER A 84 -20.46 -18.96 4.57
CA SER A 84 -21.87 -19.00 4.95
C SER A 84 -22.56 -17.64 4.84
N VAL A 85 -21.92 -16.56 5.30
CA VAL A 85 -22.48 -15.21 5.19
C VAL A 85 -22.58 -14.74 3.74
N LEU A 86 -21.56 -15.02 2.92
CA LEU A 86 -21.58 -14.67 1.50
C LEU A 86 -22.61 -15.47 0.72
N ASP A 87 -22.71 -16.78 0.94
CA ASP A 87 -23.70 -17.64 0.30
C ASP A 87 -25.14 -17.27 0.69
N MET A 88 -25.35 -16.86 1.94
CA MET A 88 -26.66 -16.42 2.42
C MET A 88 -27.07 -15.04 1.89
N ARG A 89 -26.14 -14.08 1.81
CA ARG A 89 -26.46 -12.70 1.38
C ARG A 89 -26.39 -12.52 -0.14
N HIS A 90 -25.48 -13.22 -0.81
CA HIS A 90 -25.14 -13.05 -2.23
C HIS A 90 -24.99 -14.40 -2.94
N PRO A 91 -26.02 -15.27 -2.92
CA PRO A 91 -25.93 -16.60 -3.52
C PRO A 91 -25.51 -16.50 -4.99
N HIS A 92 -24.38 -17.12 -5.34
CA HIS A 92 -23.78 -17.10 -6.69
C HIS A 92 -23.34 -15.73 -7.25
N HIS A 93 -23.50 -14.65 -6.49
CA HIS A 93 -23.27 -13.27 -6.94
C HIS A 93 -22.07 -12.60 -6.25
N TYR A 94 -21.08 -13.36 -5.77
CA TYR A 94 -19.83 -12.80 -5.26
C TYR A 94 -18.60 -13.40 -5.92
N LYS A 95 -17.56 -12.57 -6.07
CA LYS A 95 -16.21 -12.97 -6.44
C LYS A 95 -15.21 -12.39 -5.43
N VAL A 96 -14.24 -13.20 -5.02
CA VAL A 96 -13.26 -12.87 -3.98
C VAL A 96 -11.92 -12.48 -4.61
N TYR A 97 -11.32 -11.41 -4.13
CA TYR A 97 -10.03 -10.89 -4.56
C TYR A 97 -9.04 -10.96 -3.39
N ASN A 98 -8.05 -11.84 -3.51
CA ASN A 98 -7.00 -12.05 -2.51
C ASN A 98 -5.74 -11.24 -2.84
N LEU A 99 -5.40 -10.29 -1.97
CA LEU A 99 -4.22 -9.43 -2.11
C LEU A 99 -2.96 -9.96 -1.37
N CYS A 100 -3.07 -11.11 -0.70
CA CYS A 100 -1.97 -11.69 0.07
C CYS A 100 -1.00 -12.46 -0.85
N ILE A 101 0.28 -12.10 -0.77
CA ILE A 101 1.37 -12.93 -1.31
C ILE A 101 1.70 -14.06 -0.34
N GLU A 102 1.66 -13.76 0.96
CA GLU A 102 2.12 -14.63 2.04
C GLU A 102 1.20 -15.82 2.34
N GLU A 103 -0.08 -15.75 1.93
CA GLU A 103 -1.08 -16.76 2.27
C GLU A 103 -2.09 -16.95 1.13
N CYS A 104 -2.50 -18.20 0.97
CA CYS A 104 -3.57 -18.61 0.08
C CYS A 104 -4.43 -19.66 0.78
N TYR A 105 -5.56 -19.96 0.15
CA TYR A 105 -6.51 -21.00 0.55
C TYR A 105 -7.09 -21.59 -0.72
N ASP A 106 -7.69 -22.78 -0.61
CA ASP A 106 -8.31 -23.45 -1.75
C ASP A 106 -9.45 -22.59 -2.33
N PRO A 107 -9.36 -22.16 -3.62
CA PRO A 107 -10.43 -21.41 -4.28
C PRO A 107 -11.78 -22.13 -4.33
N GLU A 108 -11.79 -23.47 -4.25
CA GLU A 108 -13.03 -24.27 -4.26
C GLU A 108 -13.95 -23.96 -3.07
N ASN A 109 -13.38 -23.46 -1.97
CA ASN A 109 -14.16 -22.93 -0.85
C ASN A 109 -15.14 -21.81 -1.25
N PHE A 110 -14.83 -21.10 -2.33
CA PHE A 110 -15.67 -20.04 -2.90
C PHE A 110 -16.06 -20.39 -4.35
N TYR A 111 -16.21 -21.68 -4.65
CA TYR A 111 -16.68 -22.19 -5.95
C TYR A 111 -15.80 -21.74 -7.13
N GLY A 112 -14.48 -21.68 -6.93
CA GLY A 112 -13.52 -21.22 -7.93
C GLY A 112 -13.58 -19.72 -8.23
N ARG A 113 -14.45 -18.94 -7.57
CA ARG A 113 -14.58 -17.48 -7.77
C ARG A 113 -13.57 -16.68 -6.92
N VAL A 114 -12.31 -17.09 -6.96
CA VAL A 114 -11.20 -16.39 -6.28
C VAL A 114 -10.17 -15.98 -7.30
N GLU A 115 -9.80 -14.69 -7.31
CA GLU A 115 -8.72 -14.15 -8.13
C GLU A 115 -7.66 -13.52 -7.23
N ARG A 116 -6.39 -13.62 -7.61
CA ARG A 116 -5.26 -13.15 -6.79
C ARG A 116 -4.58 -11.96 -7.44
N PHE A 117 -4.34 -10.92 -6.64
CA PHE A 117 -3.51 -9.76 -6.98
C PHE A 117 -2.49 -9.55 -5.86
N PRO A 118 -1.50 -10.46 -5.71
CA PRO A 118 -0.65 -10.53 -4.53
C PRO A 118 0.41 -9.42 -4.51
N PHE A 119 0.56 -8.74 -3.37
CA PHE A 119 1.69 -7.85 -3.11
C PHE A 119 2.00 -7.75 -1.61
N ASP A 120 3.24 -7.34 -1.32
CA ASP A 120 3.81 -7.31 0.02
C ASP A 120 3.00 -6.47 1.03
N ASP A 121 2.96 -6.93 2.28
CA ASP A 121 2.29 -6.18 3.34
C ASP A 121 2.99 -4.85 3.61
N ASN A 122 2.19 -3.79 3.74
CA ASN A 122 2.67 -2.40 3.86
C ASN A 122 3.43 -1.87 2.62
N HIS A 123 3.33 -2.57 1.49
CA HIS A 123 3.83 -2.10 0.19
C HIS A 123 2.72 -1.50 -0.67
N VAL A 124 3.13 -1.05 -1.85
CA VAL A 124 2.32 -0.65 -2.99
C VAL A 124 2.45 -1.68 -4.12
N PRO A 125 1.38 -1.94 -4.89
CA PRO A 125 1.43 -2.76 -6.10
C PRO A 125 1.93 -1.94 -7.28
N SER A 126 2.23 -2.60 -8.41
CA SER A 126 2.48 -1.87 -9.66
C SER A 126 1.22 -1.21 -10.20
N LEU A 127 1.37 -0.09 -10.91
CA LEU A 127 0.25 0.60 -11.57
C LEU A 127 -0.47 -0.33 -12.56
N LYS A 128 0.28 -1.23 -13.21
CA LYS A 128 -0.29 -2.28 -14.08
C LYS A 128 -1.18 -3.26 -13.31
N MET A 129 -0.77 -3.68 -12.11
CA MET A 129 -1.61 -4.55 -11.27
C MET A 129 -2.88 -3.82 -10.82
N ILE A 130 -2.81 -2.53 -10.49
CA ILE A 130 -4.00 -1.71 -10.18
C ILE A 130 -4.96 -1.69 -11.37
N GLN A 131 -4.46 -1.48 -12.59
CA GLN A 131 -5.27 -1.53 -13.81
C GLN A 131 -5.98 -2.88 -13.97
N LEU A 132 -5.23 -3.99 -13.93
CA LEU A 132 -5.78 -5.34 -14.13
C LEU A 132 -6.83 -5.68 -13.07
N PHE A 133 -6.58 -5.29 -11.82
CA PHE A 133 -7.55 -5.44 -10.73
C PHE A 133 -8.83 -4.66 -11.01
N CYS A 134 -8.72 -3.37 -11.34
CA CYS A 134 -9.90 -2.54 -11.59
C CYS A 134 -10.73 -3.06 -12.77
N GLN A 135 -10.07 -3.51 -13.84
CA GLN A 135 -10.72 -4.11 -15.00
C GLN A 135 -11.43 -5.42 -14.66
N SER A 136 -10.80 -6.30 -13.88
CA SER A 136 -11.42 -7.56 -13.44
C SER A 136 -12.64 -7.32 -12.53
N VAL A 137 -12.52 -6.40 -11.56
CA VAL A 137 -13.65 -5.99 -10.70
C VAL A 137 -14.79 -5.40 -11.53
N HIS A 138 -14.48 -4.46 -12.43
CA HIS A 138 -15.48 -3.84 -13.30
C HIS A 138 -16.19 -4.87 -14.18
N SER A 139 -15.43 -5.77 -14.80
CA SER A 139 -15.97 -6.85 -15.64
C SER A 139 -16.95 -7.71 -14.84
N TRP A 140 -16.56 -8.18 -13.65
CA TRP A 140 -17.42 -8.99 -12.78
C TRP A 140 -18.71 -8.25 -12.37
N LEU A 141 -18.59 -7.00 -11.96
CA LEU A 141 -19.73 -6.20 -11.50
C LEU A 141 -20.68 -5.79 -12.64
N SER A 142 -20.21 -5.81 -13.88
CA SER A 142 -21.01 -5.52 -15.08
C SER A 142 -21.76 -6.75 -15.62
N LEU A 143 -21.41 -7.98 -15.20
CA LEU A 143 -22.09 -9.19 -15.66
C LEU A 143 -23.51 -9.33 -15.09
N ASP A 144 -23.74 -8.89 -13.85
CA ASP A 144 -25.06 -8.94 -13.20
C ASP A 144 -25.18 -7.79 -12.17
N PRO A 145 -26.30 -7.05 -12.13
CA PRO A 145 -26.49 -5.98 -11.15
C PRO A 145 -26.42 -6.44 -9.68
N LYS A 146 -26.66 -7.72 -9.39
CA LYS A 146 -26.55 -8.31 -8.04
C LYS A 146 -25.11 -8.68 -7.67
N ASN A 147 -24.18 -8.70 -8.64
CA ASN A 147 -22.81 -9.07 -8.37
C ASN A 147 -22.15 -8.09 -7.40
N ILE A 148 -21.40 -8.64 -6.46
CA ILE A 148 -20.53 -7.93 -5.54
C ILE A 148 -19.08 -8.40 -5.66
N ALA A 149 -18.12 -7.52 -5.41
CA ALA A 149 -16.71 -7.84 -5.30
C ALA A 149 -16.30 -7.83 -3.83
N VAL A 150 -15.64 -8.90 -3.40
CA VAL A 150 -15.16 -9.09 -2.03
C VAL A 150 -13.64 -9.00 -2.03
N VAL A 151 -13.07 -7.95 -1.46
CA VAL A 151 -11.62 -7.69 -1.49
C VAL A 151 -11.04 -7.89 -0.09
N HIS A 152 -9.93 -8.63 0.01
CA HIS A 152 -9.27 -8.84 1.29
C HIS A 152 -7.74 -8.85 1.19
N CYS A 153 -7.12 -8.53 2.32
CA CYS A 153 -5.71 -8.81 2.58
C CYS A 153 -5.62 -9.50 3.95
N MET A 154 -4.52 -9.33 4.68
CA MET A 154 -4.45 -9.80 6.07
C MET A 154 -5.47 -9.11 6.98
N ALA A 155 -5.30 -7.81 7.22
CA ALA A 155 -6.17 -7.06 8.14
C ALA A 155 -7.37 -6.42 7.43
N GLY A 156 -7.42 -6.44 6.10
CA GLY A 156 -8.42 -5.70 5.33
C GLY A 156 -8.33 -4.20 5.56
N LYS A 157 -7.11 -3.64 5.58
CA LYS A 157 -6.87 -2.22 5.92
C LYS A 157 -6.09 -1.49 4.82
N GLY A 158 -4.75 -1.60 4.82
CA GLY A 158 -3.87 -0.86 3.89
C GLY A 158 -3.99 -1.33 2.44
N ARG A 159 -3.54 -2.57 2.15
CA ARG A 159 -3.62 -3.17 0.80
C ARG A 159 -5.03 -3.15 0.22
N THR A 160 -6.00 -3.63 1.00
CA THR A 160 -7.42 -3.61 0.62
C THR A 160 -7.91 -2.19 0.36
N GLY A 161 -7.54 -1.23 1.20
CA GLY A 161 -7.97 0.16 1.01
C GLY A 161 -7.38 0.79 -0.24
N LEU A 162 -6.11 0.53 -0.54
CA LEU A 162 -5.49 1.00 -1.78
C LEU A 162 -6.26 0.48 -2.99
N MET A 163 -6.47 -0.84 -3.09
CA MET A 163 -7.13 -1.44 -4.27
C MET A 163 -8.61 -1.06 -4.36
N VAL A 164 -9.34 -1.04 -3.24
CA VAL A 164 -10.75 -0.63 -3.21
C VAL A 164 -10.90 0.84 -3.58
N SER A 165 -10.07 1.74 -3.02
CA SER A 165 -10.09 3.15 -3.38
C SER A 165 -9.70 3.35 -4.85
N ALA A 166 -8.73 2.61 -5.38
CA ALA A 166 -8.39 2.66 -6.80
C ALA A 166 -9.56 2.26 -7.71
N TYR A 167 -10.36 1.26 -7.32
CA TYR A 167 -11.56 0.89 -8.07
C TYR A 167 -12.69 1.92 -7.94
N LEU A 168 -12.86 2.55 -6.78
CA LEU A 168 -13.79 3.67 -6.61
C LEU A 168 -13.42 4.85 -7.52
N VAL A 169 -12.12 5.16 -7.62
CA VAL A 169 -11.59 6.15 -8.56
C VAL A 169 -11.85 5.74 -10.01
N TYR A 170 -11.60 4.47 -10.35
CA TYR A 170 -11.94 3.90 -11.65
C TYR A 170 -13.44 3.98 -11.99
N SER A 171 -14.29 4.04 -10.97
CA SER A 171 -15.75 4.17 -11.11
C SER A 171 -16.24 5.64 -11.12
N GLY A 172 -15.32 6.61 -11.10
CA GLY A 172 -15.63 8.04 -11.28
C GLY A 172 -15.50 8.92 -10.03
N MET A 173 -15.01 8.40 -8.90
CA MET A 173 -14.72 9.24 -7.71
C MET A 173 -13.34 9.91 -7.81
N THR A 174 -13.14 11.00 -7.09
CA THR A 174 -11.79 11.54 -6.85
C THR A 174 -11.00 10.62 -5.90
N ALA A 175 -9.67 10.72 -5.93
CA ALA A 175 -8.80 9.95 -5.04
C ALA A 175 -9.09 10.23 -3.56
N GLU A 176 -9.33 11.50 -3.22
CA GLU A 176 -9.63 11.99 -1.88
C GLU A 176 -10.96 11.41 -1.36
N GLU A 177 -12.03 11.50 -2.16
CA GLU A 177 -13.34 10.95 -1.82
C GLU A 177 -13.29 9.43 -1.64
N ALA A 178 -12.59 8.73 -2.54
CA ALA A 178 -12.44 7.28 -2.48
C ALA A 178 -11.68 6.81 -1.23
N LEU A 179 -10.63 7.53 -0.83
CA LEU A 179 -9.86 7.25 0.38
C LEU A 179 -10.68 7.53 1.64
N GLU A 180 -11.45 8.62 1.67
CA GLU A 180 -12.30 9.01 2.80
C GLU A 180 -13.51 8.07 2.96
N MET A 181 -14.16 7.71 1.85
CA MET A 181 -15.23 6.72 1.84
C MET A 181 -14.75 5.38 2.41
N TYR A 182 -13.58 4.90 1.96
CA TYR A 182 -13.02 3.67 2.50
C TYR A 182 -12.72 3.80 4.00
N ALA A 183 -12.10 4.91 4.42
CA ALA A 183 -11.74 5.14 5.81
C ALA A 183 -12.95 5.15 6.75
N SER A 184 -13.99 5.90 6.39
CA SER A 184 -15.23 6.04 7.15
C SER A 184 -16.04 4.75 7.20
N ARG A 185 -16.05 3.95 6.12
CA ARG A 185 -16.80 2.69 6.06
C ARG A 185 -16.05 1.51 6.69
N ARG A 186 -14.72 1.50 6.63
CA ARG A 186 -13.91 0.38 7.14
C ARG A 186 -13.52 0.51 8.61
N THR A 187 -13.37 1.74 9.10
CA THR A 187 -12.86 2.01 10.46
C THR A 187 -13.81 2.88 11.27
N THR A 188 -13.67 2.86 12.59
CA THR A 188 -14.45 3.72 13.50
C THR A 188 -13.74 5.03 13.81
N ASN A 189 -12.47 5.16 13.45
CA ASN A 189 -11.65 6.34 13.67
C ASN A 189 -11.19 7.01 12.37
N ASN A 190 -11.84 6.72 11.25
CA ASN A 190 -11.54 7.23 9.91
C ASN A 190 -10.07 7.08 9.49
N ASN A 191 -9.38 6.05 10.00
CA ASN A 191 -8.00 5.73 9.61
C ASN A 191 -8.00 4.50 8.72
N GLY A 192 -8.42 4.64 7.46
CA GLY A 192 -8.40 3.60 6.43
C GLY A 192 -6.99 3.31 5.91
N VAL A 193 -6.64 3.88 4.75
CA VAL A 193 -5.30 3.80 4.18
C VAL A 193 -4.42 4.84 4.87
N SER A 194 -3.60 4.38 5.82
CA SER A 194 -2.76 5.24 6.67
C SER A 194 -1.29 5.34 6.21
N ILE A 195 -0.88 4.57 5.20
CA ILE A 195 0.49 4.59 4.68
C ILE A 195 0.55 5.65 3.57
N PRO A 196 1.35 6.72 3.72
CA PRO A 196 1.48 7.77 2.70
C PRO A 196 1.72 7.25 1.29
N SER A 197 2.64 6.30 1.09
CA SER A 197 2.89 5.76 -0.26
C SER A 197 1.69 5.04 -0.85
N GLN A 198 0.87 4.37 -0.03
CA GLN A 198 -0.36 3.75 -0.52
C GLN A 198 -1.38 4.79 -0.98
N ARG A 199 -1.50 5.92 -0.26
CA ARG A 199 -2.35 7.05 -0.68
C ARG A 199 -1.81 7.71 -1.95
N ARG A 200 -0.48 7.89 -2.03
CA ARG A 200 0.22 8.42 -3.21
C ARG A 200 -0.07 7.60 -4.46
N TYR A 201 -0.09 6.27 -4.36
CA TYR A 201 -0.41 5.40 -5.49
C TYR A 201 -1.87 5.48 -5.93
N VAL A 202 -2.82 5.75 -5.02
CA VAL A 202 -4.21 6.04 -5.42
C VAL A 202 -4.29 7.38 -6.17
N LYS A 203 -3.50 8.39 -5.77
CA LYS A 203 -3.40 9.67 -6.49
C LYS A 203 -2.75 9.50 -7.86
N TYR A 204 -1.62 8.81 -7.94
CA TYR A 204 -0.98 8.43 -9.20
C TYR A 204 -1.97 7.75 -10.13
N TRP A 205 -2.71 6.75 -9.63
CA TRP A 205 -3.75 6.07 -10.39
C TRP A 205 -4.80 7.04 -10.94
N SER A 206 -5.28 7.98 -10.12
CA SER A 206 -6.25 9.01 -10.55
C SER A 206 -5.76 9.85 -11.73
N HIS A 207 -4.46 10.17 -11.78
CA HIS A 207 -3.87 10.94 -12.89
C HIS A 207 -3.74 10.15 -14.19
N LEU A 208 -3.74 8.81 -14.12
CA LEU A 208 -3.62 7.94 -15.30
C LEU A 208 -4.96 7.65 -15.98
N LEU A 209 -6.07 8.01 -15.33
CA LEU A 209 -7.40 7.84 -15.90
C LEU A 209 -7.75 9.04 -16.78
N GLY A 210 -8.23 8.79 -17.99
CA GLY A 210 -8.80 9.83 -18.83
C GLY A 210 -10.04 10.45 -18.17
N LYS A 211 -10.22 11.77 -18.30
CA LYS A 211 -11.47 12.47 -17.95
C LYS A 211 -12.58 12.01 -18.91
N GLY A 212 -13.20 10.87 -18.62
CA GLY A 212 -14.19 10.24 -19.49
C GLY A 212 -15.52 10.99 -19.50
N ILE A 213 -15.91 11.54 -20.65
CA ILE A 213 -17.22 12.18 -20.91
C ILE A 213 -18.29 11.10 -21.27
N GLY A 214 -18.09 9.82 -20.92
CA GLY A 214 -18.93 8.70 -21.37
C GLY A 214 -19.26 7.66 -20.29
N LYS A 215 -20.34 6.88 -20.49
CA LYS A 215 -20.86 5.83 -19.57
C LYS A 215 -20.02 4.53 -19.55
N GLY A 216 -18.84 4.50 -20.18
CA GLY A 216 -17.97 3.32 -20.27
C GLY A 216 -16.82 3.32 -19.26
N PRO A 217 -16.05 2.22 -19.14
CA PRO A 217 -14.84 2.20 -18.33
C PRO A 217 -13.85 3.29 -18.80
N PRO A 218 -13.17 4.00 -17.89
CA PRO A 218 -12.23 5.04 -18.28
C PRO A 218 -11.04 4.44 -19.02
N GLU A 219 -10.53 5.19 -20.01
CA GLU A 219 -9.27 4.88 -20.66
C GLU A 219 -8.13 5.02 -19.64
N VAL A 220 -7.26 4.00 -19.58
CA VAL A 220 -6.11 3.99 -18.66
C VAL A 220 -4.85 4.23 -19.47
N LYS A 221 -4.22 5.38 -19.27
CA LYS A 221 -2.95 5.75 -19.90
C LYS A 221 -1.82 5.44 -18.95
N LEU A 222 -1.36 4.19 -18.94
CA LEU A 222 -0.18 3.84 -18.14
C LEU A 222 1.03 4.61 -18.64
N PRO A 223 1.88 5.13 -17.73
CA PRO A 223 3.08 5.84 -18.15
C PRO A 223 4.02 4.86 -18.85
N GLN A 224 4.74 5.35 -19.87
CA GLN A 224 5.89 4.62 -20.38
C GLN A 224 6.94 4.52 -19.28
N GLU A 225 7.61 3.37 -19.19
CA GLU A 225 8.66 3.17 -18.22
C GLU A 225 9.88 4.02 -18.59
N HIS A 226 10.09 5.09 -17.84
CA HIS A 226 11.25 5.96 -17.99
C HIS A 226 12.25 5.65 -16.89
N SER A 227 13.44 5.22 -17.30
CA SER A 227 14.57 5.14 -16.39
C SER A 227 15.00 6.54 -15.97
N ARG A 228 15.36 6.69 -14.70
CA ARG A 228 16.01 7.88 -14.14
C ARG A 228 17.30 7.44 -13.46
N GLU A 229 18.28 8.32 -13.38
CA GLU A 229 19.48 8.06 -12.59
C GLU A 229 19.38 8.78 -11.26
N LEU A 230 19.37 8.05 -10.15
CA LEU A 230 19.43 8.63 -8.81
C LEU A 230 20.87 9.09 -8.53
N LEU A 231 21.04 10.39 -8.37
CA LEU A 231 22.33 11.08 -8.19
C LEU A 231 22.68 11.28 -6.72
N ARG A 232 21.68 11.62 -5.89
CA ARG A 232 21.93 12.04 -4.50
C ARG A 232 20.74 11.74 -3.59
N ILE A 233 21.03 11.46 -2.32
CA ILE A 233 20.06 11.35 -1.24
C ILE A 233 20.51 12.25 -0.09
N ARG A 234 19.65 13.18 0.33
CA ARG A 234 19.95 14.14 1.39
C ARG A 234 18.85 14.14 2.45
N LEU A 235 19.22 14.23 3.71
CA LEU A 235 18.32 14.38 4.84
C LEU A 235 18.66 15.67 5.56
N TYR A 236 17.69 16.58 5.64
CA TYR A 236 17.83 17.86 6.35
C TYR A 236 17.21 17.79 7.73
N ASP A 237 17.69 18.68 8.61
CA ASP A 237 17.22 18.87 9.98
C ASP A 237 17.21 17.55 10.78
N THR A 238 18.35 16.84 10.75
CA THR A 238 18.50 15.55 11.44
C THR A 238 19.03 15.72 12.86
N ALA A 239 18.30 15.27 13.88
CA ALA A 239 18.74 15.39 15.27
C ALA A 239 19.45 14.11 15.77
N ASN A 240 20.47 14.26 16.62
CA ASN A 240 21.08 13.16 17.38
C ASN A 240 21.57 11.98 16.51
N VAL A 241 22.00 12.25 15.27
CA VAL A 241 22.48 11.22 14.34
C VAL A 241 23.57 11.78 13.43
N ASP A 242 24.65 11.01 13.27
CA ASP A 242 25.77 11.36 12.38
C ASP A 242 25.75 10.60 11.05
N SER A 243 24.94 9.53 11.00
CA SER A 243 24.79 8.72 9.80
C SER A 243 23.46 7.98 9.72
N VAL A 244 22.91 7.86 8.52
CA VAL A 244 21.71 7.07 8.23
C VAL A 244 22.01 6.15 7.05
N PHE A 245 21.73 4.86 7.22
CA PHE A 245 21.88 3.87 6.16
C PHE A 245 20.62 3.79 5.32
N PHE A 246 20.75 3.47 4.04
CA PHE A 246 19.62 3.30 3.16
C PHE A 246 19.79 2.10 2.22
N VAL A 247 18.65 1.59 1.75
CA VAL A 247 18.54 0.57 0.70
C VAL A 247 17.54 1.05 -0.33
N VAL A 248 17.98 1.12 -1.59
CA VAL A 248 17.16 1.42 -2.77
C VAL A 248 16.74 0.09 -3.38
N SER A 249 15.45 -0.10 -3.59
CA SER A 249 14.88 -1.30 -4.19
C SER A 249 13.85 -0.95 -5.26
N GLU A 250 13.73 -1.81 -6.26
CA GLU A 250 12.79 -1.69 -7.38
C GLU A 250 11.89 -2.93 -7.43
N LEU A 251 10.64 -2.78 -7.86
CA LEU A 251 9.76 -3.92 -8.12
C LEU A 251 10.08 -4.53 -9.49
N GLN A 252 10.62 -5.75 -9.49
CA GLN A 252 11.02 -6.43 -10.72
C GLN A 252 9.84 -7.20 -11.33
N GLU A 253 9.65 -7.06 -12.64
CA GLU A 253 8.71 -7.89 -13.38
C GLU A 253 9.24 -9.31 -13.55
N VAL A 254 8.40 -10.30 -13.23
CA VAL A 254 8.69 -11.72 -13.44
C VAL A 254 7.74 -12.23 -14.54
N PRO A 255 8.27 -12.84 -15.62
CA PRO A 255 7.44 -13.33 -16.71
C PRO A 255 6.34 -14.27 -16.23
N ASN A 256 5.10 -14.05 -16.71
CA ASN A 256 3.91 -14.84 -16.37
C ASN A 256 3.48 -14.80 -14.89
N GLU A 257 4.07 -13.93 -14.07
CA GLU A 257 3.66 -13.72 -12.70
C GLU A 257 3.05 -12.34 -12.50
N MET A 258 1.97 -12.29 -11.71
CA MET A 258 1.37 -11.02 -11.33
C MET A 258 2.13 -10.33 -10.19
N TYR A 259 2.80 -11.11 -9.34
CA TYR A 259 3.63 -10.61 -8.25
C TYR A 259 4.94 -10.06 -8.79
N ARG A 260 5.36 -8.90 -8.29
CA ARG A 260 6.65 -8.28 -8.60
C ARG A 260 7.50 -8.23 -7.33
N PRO A 261 8.52 -9.08 -7.16
CA PRO A 261 9.37 -9.05 -5.98
C PRO A 261 10.22 -7.78 -5.93
N SER A 262 10.52 -7.32 -4.72
CA SER A 262 11.42 -6.18 -4.51
C SER A 262 12.87 -6.63 -4.59
N VAL A 263 13.63 -6.05 -5.52
CA VAL A 263 15.07 -6.31 -5.73
C VAL A 263 15.88 -5.11 -5.29
N GLU A 264 16.96 -5.36 -4.56
CA GLU A 264 17.88 -4.31 -4.16
C GLU A 264 18.77 -3.86 -5.32
N LEU A 265 18.77 -2.55 -5.58
CA LEU A 265 19.62 -1.92 -6.60
C LEU A 265 20.89 -1.32 -6.00
N ALA A 266 20.77 -0.70 -4.82
CA ALA A 266 21.88 -0.05 -4.15
C ALA A 266 21.65 0.06 -2.65
N ARG A 267 22.74 0.17 -1.90
CA ARG A 267 22.75 0.52 -0.47
C ARG A 267 23.85 1.53 -0.20
N GLY A 268 23.66 2.34 0.83
CA GLY A 268 24.62 3.38 1.18
C GLY A 268 24.41 3.92 2.58
N CYS A 269 25.17 4.97 2.89
CA CYS A 269 25.19 5.58 4.21
C CYS A 269 25.37 7.08 4.08
N CYS A 270 24.27 7.84 4.27
CA CYS A 270 24.29 9.29 4.37
C CYS A 270 25.07 9.68 5.63
N ARG A 271 26.01 10.62 5.51
CA ARG A 271 26.85 11.09 6.62
C ARG A 271 26.86 12.61 6.67
N GLN A 272 27.19 13.17 7.84
CA GLN A 272 27.38 14.61 7.98
C GLN A 272 28.46 15.12 7.04
N PHE A 273 28.26 16.34 6.55
CA PHE A 273 29.25 17.04 5.74
C PHE A 273 30.52 17.29 6.57
N LYS A 274 31.69 16.87 6.06
CA LYS A 274 32.98 17.24 6.68
C LYS A 274 33.32 18.67 6.25
N LYS A 275 33.38 19.61 7.21
CA LYS A 275 33.88 20.98 6.98
C LYS A 275 35.21 20.94 6.21
N GLY A 276 35.26 21.61 5.05
CA GLY A 276 36.47 21.74 4.22
C GLY A 276 36.61 20.73 3.07
N TYR A 277 35.65 19.84 2.84
CA TYR A 277 35.70 18.90 1.70
C TYR A 277 34.82 19.38 0.53
N CYS A 278 35.39 20.17 -0.38
CA CYS A 278 34.79 20.43 -1.69
C CYS A 278 35.06 19.23 -2.60
N ARG A 279 34.02 18.46 -2.96
CA ARG A 279 34.13 17.50 -4.07
C ARG A 279 34.19 18.28 -5.39
N ASN A 280 35.17 17.97 -6.24
CA ASN A 280 35.41 18.63 -7.52
C ASN A 280 34.28 18.47 -8.57
N SER A 281 33.25 17.66 -8.29
CA SER A 281 32.25 17.24 -9.27
C SER A 281 30.81 17.21 -8.76
N SER A 282 30.43 18.11 -7.84
CA SER A 282 29.00 18.31 -7.54
C SER A 282 28.38 19.17 -8.66
N PRO A 283 27.37 18.70 -9.41
CA PRO A 283 26.64 19.59 -10.30
C PRO A 283 25.95 20.67 -9.46
N ARG A 284 26.44 21.92 -9.55
CA ARG A 284 25.88 23.10 -8.87
C ARG A 284 24.51 23.53 -9.40
N TYR A 285 23.94 22.76 -10.30
CA TYR A 285 22.77 23.11 -11.07
C TYR A 285 21.91 21.86 -11.28
N TYR A 286 20.61 21.98 -11.04
CA TYR A 286 19.64 21.00 -11.50
C TYR A 286 18.63 21.67 -12.42
N ILE A 287 18.13 20.88 -13.38
CA ILE A 287 17.20 21.31 -14.41
C ILE A 287 15.79 21.02 -13.92
N SER A 288 14.96 22.06 -13.78
CA SER A 288 13.52 21.90 -13.53
C SER A 288 12.72 22.40 -14.73
N HIS A 289 11.56 21.78 -14.94
CA HIS A 289 10.57 22.23 -15.90
C HIS A 289 9.41 22.86 -15.10
N VAL A 290 9.19 24.15 -15.26
CA VAL A 290 8.05 24.81 -14.60
C VAL A 290 6.78 24.42 -15.36
N ASN A 291 5.92 23.61 -14.73
CA ASN A 291 4.51 23.53 -15.12
C ASN A 291 3.72 24.49 -14.21
N CYS A 292 2.91 25.36 -14.82
CA CYS A 292 1.96 26.21 -14.10
C CYS A 292 0.91 25.33 -13.42
N ASP A 293 1.13 24.98 -12.15
CA ASP A 293 0.18 24.25 -11.30
C ASP A 293 -0.68 25.23 -10.46
N SER A 294 -1.26 26.27 -11.08
CA SER A 294 -2.33 27.07 -10.49
C SER A 294 -3.64 26.76 -11.20
N GLU A 295 -4.66 26.30 -10.47
CA GLU A 295 -6.03 26.07 -10.96
C GLU A 295 -6.73 27.35 -11.47
N GLU A 296 -6.03 28.49 -11.56
CA GLU A 296 -6.56 29.78 -12.01
C GLU A 296 -6.09 30.20 -13.42
N ASP A 297 -5.14 29.50 -14.05
CA ASP A 297 -4.58 29.87 -15.36
C ASP A 297 -4.84 28.81 -16.46
N GLU A 298 -6.07 28.29 -16.57
CA GLU A 298 -6.53 27.57 -17.78
C GLU A 298 -6.73 28.54 -18.97
N VAL A 299 -5.67 29.25 -19.37
CA VAL A 299 -5.56 29.78 -20.73
C VAL A 299 -4.45 28.99 -21.41
N LEU A 300 -4.87 27.96 -22.15
CA LEU A 300 -4.03 27.22 -23.08
C LEU A 300 -3.41 28.20 -24.09
N ILE A 301 -2.18 28.64 -23.83
CA ILE A 301 -1.31 29.19 -24.86
C ILE A 301 -0.60 27.99 -25.49
N ASP A 302 -1.17 27.54 -26.60
CA ASP A 302 -0.56 26.53 -27.47
C ASP A 302 0.78 27.06 -27.99
N GLY A 303 1.89 26.41 -27.63
CA GLY A 303 3.21 26.66 -28.23
C GLY A 303 4.33 27.28 -27.38
N GLU A 304 4.19 27.47 -26.05
CA GLU A 304 5.37 27.81 -25.23
C GLU A 304 6.19 26.54 -24.88
N GLU A 305 7.45 26.50 -25.32
CA GLU A 305 8.43 25.51 -24.87
C GLU A 305 8.52 25.53 -23.33
N PRO A 306 8.64 24.36 -22.66
CA PRO A 306 8.74 24.33 -21.21
C PRO A 306 9.96 25.15 -20.78
N ARG A 307 9.72 26.20 -19.98
CA ARG A 307 10.78 27.08 -19.50
C ARG A 307 11.76 26.28 -18.66
N LEU A 308 12.94 26.05 -19.23
CA LEU A 308 14.08 25.40 -18.59
C LEU A 308 14.59 26.33 -17.48
N VAL A 309 14.32 25.98 -16.22
CA VAL A 309 14.91 26.71 -15.10
C VAL A 309 16.13 25.93 -14.64
N VAL A 310 17.30 26.57 -14.80
CA VAL A 310 18.53 26.12 -14.19
C VAL A 310 18.52 26.64 -12.75
N GLN A 311 18.12 25.79 -11.81
CA GLN A 311 18.18 26.16 -10.41
C GLN A 311 19.61 25.93 -9.92
N MET A 312 20.28 27.01 -9.54
CA MET A 312 21.52 26.90 -8.77
C MET A 312 21.20 26.18 -7.48
N ASP A 313 22.04 25.22 -7.08
CA ASP A 313 22.10 24.79 -5.68
C ASP A 313 22.47 26.07 -4.92
N THR A 314 21.46 26.77 -4.40
CA THR A 314 21.67 27.90 -3.51
C THR A 314 22.14 27.28 -2.21
N GLU A 315 23.39 26.79 -2.21
CA GLU A 315 24.22 26.37 -1.07
C GLU A 315 24.41 27.54 -0.06
N SER A 316 23.60 28.60 -0.17
CA SER A 316 23.56 29.82 0.61
C SER A 316 23.11 29.49 2.03
N SER A 317 24.07 29.46 2.95
CA SER A 317 24.02 29.87 4.37
C SER A 317 22.96 29.29 5.33
N ILE A 318 21.87 28.70 4.85
CA ILE A 318 20.79 28.10 5.65
C ILE A 318 21.11 26.63 5.98
N ILE A 319 21.89 25.96 5.12
CA ILE A 319 22.41 24.60 5.37
C ILE A 319 23.44 24.61 6.52
N ASP A 320 24.10 25.74 6.77
CA ASP A 320 25.07 25.87 7.86
C ASP A 320 24.41 25.92 9.25
N GLU A 321 23.12 26.26 9.34
CA GLU A 321 22.37 26.31 10.61
C GLU A 321 21.69 24.99 10.97
N LYS A 322 21.46 24.09 9.99
CA LYS A 322 20.72 22.83 10.20
C LYS A 322 21.57 21.61 9.85
N THR A 323 21.50 20.58 10.70
CA THR A 323 22.19 19.31 10.48
C THR A 323 21.72 18.63 9.19
N CYS A 324 22.67 18.30 8.32
CA CYS A 324 22.43 17.70 7.02
C CYS A 324 23.25 16.41 6.87
N LEU A 325 22.58 15.32 6.50
CA LEU A 325 23.22 14.07 6.10
C LEU A 325 23.11 13.89 4.59
N ASP A 326 24.21 13.53 3.96
CA ASP A 326 24.29 13.48 2.51
C ASP A 326 24.94 12.21 2.00
N PHE A 327 24.48 11.76 0.83
CA PHE A 327 25.10 10.71 0.05
C PHE A 327 24.99 11.01 -1.44
N TYR A 328 26.14 11.09 -2.10
CA TYR A 328 26.25 11.23 -3.55
C TYR A 328 26.72 9.92 -4.16
N PHE A 329 26.06 9.47 -5.23
CA PHE A 329 26.44 8.25 -5.95
C PHE A 329 27.59 8.55 -6.91
N ASP A 330 28.77 7.99 -6.66
CA ASP A 330 29.93 8.13 -7.58
C ASP A 330 29.61 7.53 -8.97
N LYS A 331 28.74 6.51 -9.01
CA LYS A 331 28.08 6.02 -10.21
C LYS A 331 26.56 6.08 -9.97
N PRO A 332 25.82 6.95 -10.68
CA PRO A 332 24.38 7.07 -10.51
C PRO A 332 23.64 5.73 -10.61
N VAL A 333 22.60 5.56 -9.80
CA VAL A 333 21.81 4.32 -9.77
C VAL A 333 20.65 4.47 -10.72
N ARG A 334 20.63 3.67 -11.79
CA ARG A 334 19.50 3.61 -12.72
C ARG A 334 18.31 2.96 -12.01
N VAL A 335 17.17 3.66 -12.02
CA VAL A 335 15.91 3.22 -11.42
C VAL A 335 14.77 3.39 -12.42
N SER A 336 13.77 2.49 -12.43
CA SER A 336 12.63 2.54 -13.34
C SER A 336 11.34 2.06 -12.67
N GLY A 337 10.21 2.70 -12.96
CA GLY A 337 8.91 2.27 -12.43
C GLY A 337 8.80 2.45 -10.93
N ASP A 338 8.40 1.39 -10.21
CA ASP A 338 8.03 1.45 -8.79
C ASP A 338 9.25 1.25 -7.87
N ILE A 339 9.67 2.32 -7.20
CA ILE A 339 10.87 2.36 -6.36
C ILE A 339 10.50 2.47 -4.88
N ARG A 340 11.23 1.76 -4.03
CA ARG A 340 11.21 1.88 -2.58
C ARG A 340 12.59 2.24 -2.06
N ILE A 341 12.67 3.28 -1.23
CA ILE A 341 13.89 3.58 -0.47
C ILE A 341 13.60 3.41 1.02
N THR A 342 14.37 2.55 1.68
CA THR A 342 14.23 2.24 3.10
C THR A 342 15.42 2.74 3.89
N PHE A 343 15.17 3.43 5.00
CA PHE A 343 16.21 4.04 5.84
C PHE A 343 16.34 3.32 7.18
N TYR A 344 17.57 3.20 7.67
CA TYR A 344 17.95 2.46 8.86
C TYR A 344 18.94 3.26 9.71
N GLN A 345 18.84 3.12 11.03
CA GLN A 345 19.80 3.75 11.95
C GLN A 345 21.19 3.10 11.87
N LYS A 346 21.23 1.79 11.62
CA LYS A 346 22.44 0.97 11.45
C LYS A 346 22.19 -0.05 10.35
N MET A 347 23.24 -0.51 9.66
CA MET A 347 23.13 -1.55 8.61
C MET A 347 22.35 -2.79 9.02
N ILE A 348 22.51 -3.19 10.29
CA ILE A 348 21.74 -4.26 10.93
C ILE A 348 21.03 -3.59 12.10
N GLY A 349 19.86 -3.03 11.85
CA GLY A 349 19.14 -2.21 12.81
C GLY A 349 17.67 -2.05 12.47
N SER A 350 16.93 -1.41 13.38
CA SER A 350 15.54 -1.08 13.16
C SER A 350 15.40 -0.08 12.01
N ARG A 351 14.44 -0.33 11.11
CA ARG A 351 14.00 0.62 10.10
C ARG A 351 13.52 1.91 10.77
N LEU A 352 13.96 3.04 10.24
CA LEU A 352 13.51 4.38 10.65
C LEU A 352 12.17 4.70 9.98
N PHE A 353 12.17 4.66 8.65
CA PHE A 353 11.05 4.92 7.75
C PHE A 353 11.40 4.43 6.34
N TYR A 354 10.44 4.51 5.42
CA TYR A 354 10.67 4.30 3.98
C TYR A 354 9.73 5.17 3.16
N THR A 355 9.94 5.22 1.86
CA THR A 355 9.00 5.82 0.92
C THR A 355 8.95 4.98 -0.35
N CYS A 356 7.78 4.87 -0.97
CA CYS A 356 7.62 4.31 -2.30
C CYS A 356 7.07 5.38 -3.25
N PHE A 357 7.65 5.46 -4.44
CA PHE A 357 7.23 6.38 -5.50
C PHE A 357 7.36 5.68 -6.85
N ASN A 358 6.93 6.33 -7.92
CA ASN A 358 7.09 5.81 -9.28
C ASN A 358 7.85 6.83 -10.14
N THR A 359 8.85 6.38 -10.90
CA THR A 359 9.76 7.27 -11.65
C THR A 359 9.04 8.09 -12.73
N ALA A 360 7.89 7.62 -13.24
CA ALA A 360 7.12 8.34 -14.23
C ALA A 360 6.50 9.65 -13.71
N PHE A 361 6.35 9.78 -12.39
CA PHE A 361 5.78 10.97 -11.76
C PHE A 361 6.86 11.96 -11.27
N ILE A 362 8.12 11.77 -11.70
CA ILE A 362 9.22 12.68 -11.41
C ILE A 362 9.30 13.71 -12.54
N THR A 363 8.89 14.94 -12.25
CA THR A 363 8.86 16.07 -13.20
C THR A 363 10.16 16.87 -13.20
N ASN A 364 10.67 17.25 -12.01
CA ASN A 364 11.74 18.26 -11.87
C ASN A 364 13.11 17.73 -11.45
N GLY A 365 13.36 16.44 -11.65
CA GLY A 365 14.60 15.79 -11.19
C GLY A 365 14.77 15.79 -9.66
N LEU A 366 13.86 16.39 -8.90
CA LEU A 366 13.91 16.48 -7.44
C LEU A 366 12.62 15.93 -6.86
N LEU A 367 12.74 14.99 -5.92
CA LEU A 367 11.62 14.58 -5.05
C LEU A 367 11.94 14.93 -3.61
N GLN A 368 11.01 15.60 -2.96
CA GLN A 368 11.12 15.98 -1.56
C GLN A 368 9.97 15.35 -0.76
N PHE A 369 10.28 14.83 0.41
CA PHE A 369 9.30 14.27 1.33
C PHE A 369 9.46 14.88 2.72
N SER A 370 8.38 15.44 3.24
CA SER A 370 8.28 15.79 4.66
C SER A 370 8.16 14.52 5.51
N ILE A 371 8.38 14.63 6.82
CA ILE A 371 8.22 13.50 7.74
C ILE A 371 6.81 12.87 7.71
N GLY A 372 5.78 13.67 7.41
CA GLY A 372 4.40 13.20 7.30
C GLY A 372 4.11 12.36 6.05
N GLU A 373 4.97 12.43 5.05
CA GLU A 373 4.85 11.72 3.77
C GLU A 373 5.69 10.45 3.70
N LEU A 374 6.40 10.15 4.79
CA LEU A 374 7.21 8.96 4.96
C LEU A 374 6.43 7.84 5.65
N ASP A 375 6.69 6.61 5.24
CA ASP A 375 5.99 5.44 5.71
C ASP A 375 6.61 4.88 6.99
N LYS A 376 5.72 4.44 7.90
CA LYS A 376 6.07 3.71 9.12
C LYS A 376 7.13 4.42 9.98
N VAL A 377 7.09 5.76 10.03
CA VAL A 377 7.93 6.55 10.93
C VAL A 377 7.65 6.14 12.39
N GLY A 378 8.60 5.40 12.98
CA GLY A 378 8.54 4.92 14.36
C GLY A 378 9.07 5.95 15.36
N GLY A 379 9.24 5.53 16.62
CA GLY A 379 9.91 6.35 17.64
C GLY A 379 11.33 6.74 17.22
N ASN A 380 12.11 5.77 16.72
CA ASN A 380 13.48 6.00 16.24
C ASN A 380 13.54 6.91 14.99
N GLY A 381 12.54 6.83 14.11
CA GLY A 381 12.42 7.75 12.98
C GLY A 381 12.15 9.18 13.46
N ARG A 382 11.19 9.36 14.37
CA ARG A 382 10.87 10.67 14.94
C ARG A 382 12.01 11.26 15.79
N SER A 383 12.78 10.44 16.49
CA SER A 383 13.88 10.92 17.34
C SER A 383 15.03 11.54 16.54
N ILE A 384 15.15 11.19 15.25
CA ILE A 384 16.17 11.74 14.36
C ILE A 384 15.65 12.86 13.45
N SER A 385 14.34 13.13 13.46
CA SER A 385 13.70 14.10 12.60
C SER A 385 13.38 15.35 13.39
N GLY A 386 14.06 16.46 13.08
CA GLY A 386 13.72 17.78 13.60
C GLY A 386 12.38 18.30 13.05
N PRO A 387 11.94 19.49 13.51
CA PRO A 387 10.65 20.08 13.12
C PRO A 387 10.51 20.32 11.61
N ASP A 388 11.61 20.64 10.93
CA ASP A 388 11.69 20.95 9.50
C ASP A 388 12.35 19.81 8.71
N PHE A 389 12.28 18.58 9.25
CA PHE A 389 12.87 17.40 8.62
C PHE A 389 12.38 17.21 7.18
N SER A 390 13.33 16.98 6.28
CA SER A 390 13.04 16.74 4.88
C SER A 390 13.99 15.71 4.26
N LEU A 391 13.43 14.76 3.52
CA LEU A 391 14.15 13.83 2.67
C LEU A 391 14.13 14.34 1.22
N GLU A 392 15.30 14.52 0.63
CA GLU A 392 15.47 14.97 -0.75
C GLU A 392 16.17 13.88 -1.58
N LEU A 393 15.60 13.58 -2.74
CA LEU A 393 16.13 12.64 -3.73
C LEU A 393 16.36 13.40 -5.04
N LEU A 394 17.61 13.45 -5.48
CA LEU A 394 17.99 14.11 -6.72
C LEU A 394 18.21 13.06 -7.82
N PHE A 395 17.60 13.29 -8.97
CA PHE A 395 17.66 12.48 -10.17
C PHE A 395 18.26 13.28 -11.31
N SER A 396 18.85 12.58 -12.28
CA SER A 396 19.18 13.17 -13.58
C SER A 396 17.92 13.71 -14.25
N PRO A 397 18.06 14.71 -15.14
CA PRO A 397 16.99 15.08 -16.07
C PRO A 397 16.48 13.82 -16.79
N ALA A 398 15.21 13.86 -17.20
CA ALA A 398 14.64 12.81 -18.02
C ALA A 398 15.51 12.61 -19.26
N THR A 399 16.14 11.45 -19.41
CA THR A 399 16.71 11.06 -20.71
C THR A 399 15.53 10.89 -21.64
N SER A 400 15.29 11.88 -22.50
CA SER A 400 14.50 11.64 -23.69
C SER A 400 15.22 10.50 -24.41
N VAL A 401 14.53 9.39 -24.63
CA VAL A 401 14.99 8.43 -25.63
C VAL A 401 14.88 9.16 -26.95
N SER A 402 15.91 9.92 -27.31
CA SER A 402 16.10 10.43 -28.66
C SER A 402 16.41 9.21 -29.52
N GLY A 403 15.35 8.52 -29.92
CA GLY A 403 15.38 7.62 -31.04
C GLY A 403 15.69 8.43 -32.30
N THR A 404 16.98 8.59 -32.60
CA THR A 404 17.44 8.70 -33.97
C THR A 404 18.77 7.97 -34.07
N PRO A 405 18.83 6.82 -34.77
CA PRO A 405 20.11 6.35 -35.27
C PRO A 405 20.55 7.34 -36.35
N ARG A 406 21.74 7.91 -36.21
CA ARG A 406 22.54 8.39 -37.33
C ARG A 406 23.91 7.74 -37.26
#